data_AF-A0AAU4FZ85-F1
#
_entry.id   AF-A0AAU4FZ85-F1
#
_cell.length_a   1.000
_cell.length_b   1.000
_cell.length_c   1.000
_cell.angle_alpha   90.00
_cell.angle_beta   90.00
_cell.angle_gamma   90.00
#
_symmetry.space_group_name_H-M   'P 1'
#
loop_
_entity.id
_entity.type
_entity.pdbx_description
1 polymer ?
#
loop_
_entity_poly.entity_id
_entity_poly.type
_entity_poly.pdbx_seq_one_letter_code
_entity_poly.pdbx_strand_id
1 'polypeptide(L)'
;MLTLEQFRDDHGDPADWTPADIDSYLVIGEIAPPAPLPYTFAEMQTIADDHQQSADHQQAVADRLAAGGHDTAAGIWRRGARDAREVAAAAPLGWPAFEAVLNGW
;
A
#
# COMPACT_ATOMS: atom_id res chain seq x y z
N MET A 1 18.15 -10.85 -16.49
CA MET A 1 16.95 -11.60 -16.08
C MET A 1 16.15 -10.64 -15.23
N LEU A 2 14.99 -10.15 -15.71
CA LEU A 2 14.12 -9.30 -14.88
C LEU A 2 13.67 -10.11 -13.66
N THR A 3 13.77 -9.55 -12.46
CA THR A 3 13.16 -10.15 -11.27
C THR A 3 11.64 -9.95 -11.35
N LEU A 4 10.88 -10.79 -10.64
CA LEU A 4 9.41 -10.65 -10.55
C LEU A 4 9.02 -9.26 -10.04
N GLU A 5 9.83 -8.67 -9.17
CA GLU A 5 9.67 -7.31 -8.64
C GLU A 5 9.85 -6.25 -9.73
N GLN A 6 10.92 -6.34 -10.52
CA GLN A 6 11.16 -5.41 -11.63
C GLN A 6 10.02 -5.46 -12.67
N PHE A 7 9.48 -6.65 -12.94
CA PHE A 7 8.34 -6.80 -13.84
C PHE A 7 7.05 -6.19 -13.26
N ARG A 8 6.82 -6.36 -11.96
CA ARG A 8 5.69 -5.72 -11.25
C ARG A 8 5.81 -4.21 -11.21
N ASP A 9 7.03 -3.69 -11.09
CA ASP A 9 7.31 -2.25 -11.14
C ASP A 9 7.02 -1.67 -12.53
N ASP A 10 7.39 -2.40 -13.59
CA ASP A 10 7.23 -1.93 -14.97
C ASP A 10 5.80 -2.14 -15.50
N HIS A 11 5.07 -3.16 -15.00
CA HIS A 11 3.84 -3.65 -15.63
C HIS A 11 2.68 -3.97 -14.66
N GLY A 12 2.82 -3.79 -13.35
CA GLY A 12 1.84 -4.25 -12.37
C GLY A 12 1.85 -5.77 -12.16
N ASP A 13 1.09 -6.28 -11.18
CA ASP A 13 1.07 -7.71 -10.88
C ASP A 13 0.25 -8.50 -11.90
N PRO A 14 0.86 -9.45 -12.66
CA PRO A 14 0.13 -10.29 -13.59
C PRO A 14 -0.94 -11.18 -12.94
N ALA A 15 -0.91 -11.37 -11.62
CA ALA A 15 -1.99 -12.06 -10.89
C ALA A 15 -3.31 -11.28 -10.88
N ASP A 16 -3.27 -9.95 -11.07
CA ASP A 16 -4.42 -9.06 -11.00
C ASP A 16 -4.89 -8.57 -12.38
N TRP A 17 -4.26 -9.04 -13.46
CA TRP A 17 -4.57 -8.62 -14.82
C TRP A 17 -5.91 -9.18 -15.29
N THR A 18 -6.76 -8.30 -15.80
CA THR A 18 -7.95 -8.66 -16.55
C THR A 18 -7.58 -9.10 -17.97
N PRO A 19 -8.49 -9.79 -18.70
CA PRO A 19 -8.26 -10.09 -20.11
C PRO A 19 -7.96 -8.84 -20.97
N ALA A 20 -8.50 -7.68 -20.61
CA ALA A 20 -8.22 -6.41 -21.30
C ALA A 20 -6.80 -5.90 -21.04
N ASP A 21 -6.27 -6.12 -19.84
CA ASP A 21 -4.87 -5.81 -19.51
C ASP A 21 -3.96 -6.72 -20.35
N ILE A 22 -4.25 -8.03 -20.39
CA ILE A 22 -3.52 -9.01 -21.22
C ILE A 22 -3.54 -8.63 -22.71
N ASP A 23 -4.70 -8.21 -23.25
CA ASP A 23 -4.83 -7.77 -24.64
C ASP A 23 -4.04 -6.49 -24.93
N SER A 24 -3.89 -5.60 -23.95
CA SER A 24 -3.09 -4.37 -24.09
C SER A 24 -1.59 -4.65 -24.28
N TYR A 25 -1.07 -5.73 -23.67
CA TYR A 25 0.32 -6.16 -23.85
C TYR A 25 0.56 -6.88 -25.19
N LEU A 26 -0.51 -7.26 -25.90
CA LEU A 26 -0.48 -8.10 -27.11
C LEU A 26 -0.70 -7.33 -28.42
N VAL A 27 -0.50 -6.01 -28.44
CA VAL A 27 -0.68 -5.21 -29.67
C VAL A 27 0.64 -5.01 -30.43
N ILE A 28 0.72 -5.68 -31.58
CA ILE A 28 1.44 -5.33 -32.83
C ILE A 28 2.36 -4.09 -32.74
N GLY A 29 3.56 -4.28 -32.17
CA GLY A 29 4.78 -3.65 -32.68
C GLY A 29 5.24 -2.29 -32.13
N GLU A 30 4.44 -1.50 -31.41
CA GLU A 30 4.92 -0.26 -30.76
C GLU A 30 4.06 0.07 -29.53
N ILE A 31 4.56 -0.27 -28.34
CA ILE A 31 3.97 0.12 -27.06
C ILE A 31 4.76 1.33 -26.55
N ALA A 32 4.15 2.52 -26.52
CA ALA A 32 4.61 3.53 -25.58
C ALA A 32 4.31 2.98 -24.18
N PRO A 33 5.32 2.79 -23.31
CA PRO A 33 5.07 2.22 -21.99
C PRO A 33 4.06 3.09 -21.24
N PRO A 34 3.16 2.49 -20.45
CA PRO A 34 2.28 3.25 -19.57
C PRO A 34 3.12 4.21 -18.72
N ALA A 35 2.52 5.34 -18.33
CA ALA A 35 3.20 6.26 -17.43
C ALA A 35 3.63 5.49 -16.16
N PRO A 36 4.86 5.70 -15.68
CA PRO A 36 5.33 5.02 -14.48
C PRO A 36 4.40 5.32 -13.32
N LEU A 37 4.15 4.31 -12.49
CA LEU A 37 3.37 4.48 -11.27
C LEU A 37 4.06 5.49 -10.34
N PRO A 38 3.31 6.24 -9.52
CA PRO A 38 3.91 7.20 -8.58
C PRO A 38 4.84 6.55 -7.55
N TYR A 39 4.63 5.27 -7.26
CA TYR A 39 5.47 4.46 -6.40
C TYR A 39 5.67 3.08 -7.02
N THR A 40 6.92 2.62 -6.98
CA THR A 40 7.29 1.22 -7.26
C THR A 40 6.73 0.29 -6.19
N PHE A 41 6.67 -1.00 -6.47
CA PHE A 41 6.31 -2.03 -5.50
C PHE A 41 7.25 -1.99 -4.28
N ALA A 42 8.56 -1.86 -4.51
CA ALA A 42 9.54 -1.75 -3.43
C ALA A 42 9.34 -0.50 -2.56
N GLU A 43 8.99 0.64 -3.17
CA GLU A 43 8.64 1.86 -2.42
C GLU A 43 7.36 1.67 -1.62
N MET A 44 6.33 1.04 -2.20
CA MET A 44 5.10 0.72 -1.45
C MET A 44 5.37 -0.20 -0.26
N GLN A 45 6.23 -1.20 -0.39
CA GLN A 45 6.62 -2.06 0.74
C GLN A 45 7.39 -1.27 1.82
N THR A 46 8.29 -0.37 1.40
CA THR A 46 9.04 0.49 2.34
C THR A 46 8.09 1.41 3.11
N ILE A 47 7.12 2.01 2.42
CA ILE A 47 6.09 2.85 3.05
C ILE A 47 5.22 2.01 4.00
N ALA A 48 4.88 0.77 3.62
CA ALA A 48 4.12 -0.13 4.47
C ALA A 48 4.83 -0.48 5.78
N ASP A 49 6.14 -0.74 5.72
CA ASP A 49 6.95 -1.01 6.91
C ASP A 49 6.96 0.20 7.86
N ASP A 50 7.13 1.42 7.33
CA ASP A 50 7.07 2.66 8.11
C ASP A 50 5.68 2.87 8.74
N HIS A 51 4.61 2.60 7.99
CA HIS A 51 3.25 2.68 8.48
C HIS A 51 2.96 1.61 9.56
N GLN A 52 3.49 0.41 9.42
CA GLN A 52 3.37 -0.64 10.44
C GLN A 52 4.08 -0.24 11.73
N GLN A 53 5.29 0.31 11.64
CA GLN A 53 6.01 0.83 12.81
C GLN A 53 5.24 1.98 13.48
N SER A 54 4.66 2.89 12.69
CA SER A 54 3.82 3.97 13.19
C SER A 54 2.57 3.43 13.90
N ALA A 55 1.92 2.41 13.34
CA ALA A 55 0.77 1.77 13.96
C ALA A 55 1.11 1.16 15.33
N ASP A 56 2.24 0.46 15.42
CA ASP A 56 2.69 -0.14 16.68
C ASP A 56 3.00 0.92 17.73
N HIS A 57 3.66 2.02 17.32
CA HIS A 57 3.91 3.15 18.21
C HIS A 57 2.60 3.79 18.70
N GLN A 58 1.67 4.07 17.80
CA GLN A 58 0.40 4.70 18.10
C GLN A 58 -0.46 3.82 19.01
N GLN A 59 -0.47 2.50 18.79
CA GLN A 59 -1.11 1.54 19.68
C GLN A 59 -0.49 1.59 21.09
N ALA A 60 0.84 1.58 21.19
CA ALA A 60 1.53 1.66 22.48
C ALA A 60 1.26 2.99 23.23
N VAL A 61 1.06 4.11 22.51
CA VAL A 61 0.60 5.37 23.12
C VAL A 61 -0.84 5.23 23.59
N ALA A 62 -1.72 4.67 22.78
CA ALA A 62 -3.12 4.46 23.15
C ALA A 62 -3.27 3.60 24.40
N ASP A 63 -2.51 2.51 24.50
CA ASP A 63 -2.55 1.58 25.62
C ASP A 63 -2.08 2.27 26.92
N ARG A 64 -1.02 3.08 26.85
CA ARG A 64 -0.55 3.91 27.98
C ARG A 64 -1.60 4.91 28.44
N LEU A 65 -2.27 5.58 27.50
CA LEU A 65 -3.34 6.54 27.81
C LEU A 65 -4.55 5.86 28.44
N ALA A 66 -4.95 4.70 27.92
CA ALA A 66 -6.05 3.91 28.47
C ALA A 66 -5.73 3.43 29.89
N ALA A 67 -4.50 2.96 30.14
CA ALA A 67 -4.04 2.58 31.48
C ALA A 67 -4.07 3.76 32.48
N GLY A 68 -3.93 5.00 31.99
CA GLY A 68 -4.08 6.23 32.77
C GLY A 68 -5.51 6.76 32.90
N GLY A 69 -6.51 6.07 32.33
CA GLY A 69 -7.91 6.51 32.34
C GLY A 69 -8.25 7.60 31.32
N HIS A 70 -7.38 7.88 30.35
CA HIS A 70 -7.58 8.88 29.31
C HIS A 70 -8.22 8.28 28.04
N ASP A 71 -9.39 7.65 28.19
CA ASP A 71 -10.01 6.83 27.14
C ASP A 71 -10.28 7.57 25.82
N THR A 72 -10.69 8.84 25.90
CA THR A 72 -10.93 9.67 24.70
C THR A 72 -9.64 9.89 23.91
N ALA A 73 -8.55 10.21 24.61
CA ALA A 73 -7.24 10.39 23.99
C ALA A 73 -6.72 9.05 23.44
N ALA A 74 -6.84 7.97 24.21
CA ALA A 74 -6.52 6.62 23.75
C ALA A 74 -7.31 6.22 22.49
N GLY A 75 -8.57 6.65 22.37
CA GLY A 75 -9.41 6.42 21.20
C GLY A 75 -8.89 7.13 19.95
N ILE A 76 -8.34 8.34 20.07
CA ILE A 76 -7.72 9.06 18.94
C ILE A 76 -6.50 8.29 18.43
N TRP A 77 -5.61 7.87 19.34
CA TRP A 77 -4.41 7.11 18.98
C TRP A 77 -4.74 5.73 18.39
N ARG A 78 -5.77 5.04 18.89
CA ARG A 78 -6.26 3.77 18.30
C ARG A 78 -6.74 3.94 16.87
N ARG A 79 -7.41 5.06 16.55
CA ARG A 79 -7.84 5.33 15.16
C ARG A 79 -6.64 5.51 14.25
N GLY A 80 -5.68 6.34 14.64
CA GLY A 80 -4.42 6.46 13.89
C GLY A 80 -3.76 5.11 13.66
N ALA A 81 -3.67 4.27 14.71
CA ALA A 81 -3.03 2.96 14.59
C ALA A 81 -3.76 2.03 13.61
N ARG A 82 -5.09 2.15 13.52
CA ARG A 82 -5.89 1.43 12.52
C ARG A 82 -5.60 1.96 11.12
N ASP A 83 -5.69 3.28 10.92
CA ASP A 83 -5.49 3.91 9.61
C ASP A 83 -4.08 3.58 9.06
N ALA A 84 -3.07 3.57 9.93
CA ALA A 84 -1.71 3.18 9.55
C ALA A 84 -1.61 1.69 9.14
N ARG A 85 -2.32 0.78 9.82
CA ARG A 85 -2.38 -0.64 9.42
C ARG A 85 -3.09 -0.85 8.08
N GLU A 86 -4.09 -0.03 7.76
CA GLU A 86 -4.79 -0.10 6.48
C GLU A 86 -3.84 0.22 5.32
N VAL A 87 -2.98 1.23 5.46
CA VAL A 87 -1.93 1.54 4.47
C VAL A 87 -0.94 0.39 4.34
N ALA A 88 -0.44 -0.13 5.47
CA ALA A 88 0.53 -1.23 5.46
C ALA A 88 -0.04 -2.51 4.80
N ALA A 89 -1.32 -2.81 5.03
CA ALA A 89 -1.99 -3.97 4.44
C ALA A 89 -2.27 -3.82 2.94
N ALA A 90 -2.36 -2.59 2.42
CA ALA A 90 -2.67 -2.34 1.02
C ALA A 90 -1.47 -2.47 0.08
N ALA A 91 -0.26 -2.13 0.55
CA ALA A 91 0.96 -2.22 -0.27
C ALA A 91 1.23 -3.60 -0.92
N PRO A 92 1.09 -4.75 -0.22
CA PRO A 92 1.30 -6.05 -0.85
C PRO A 92 0.24 -6.42 -1.91
N LEU A 93 -0.87 -5.67 -1.98
CA LEU A 93 -1.93 -5.84 -2.98
C LEU A 93 -1.71 -4.98 -4.25
N GLY A 94 -0.58 -4.26 -4.32
CA GLY A 94 -0.22 -3.45 -5.49
C GLY A 94 -0.88 -2.06 -5.53
N TRP A 95 -0.56 -1.32 -6.60
CA TRP A 95 -0.91 0.10 -6.73
C TRP A 95 -2.39 0.42 -6.59
N PRO A 96 -3.34 -0.31 -7.21
CA PRO A 96 -4.76 0.05 -7.12
C PRO A 96 -5.31 0.05 -5.69
N ALA A 97 -4.90 -0.94 -4.88
CA ALA A 97 -5.31 -1.03 -3.48
C ALA A 97 -4.61 0.05 -2.63
N PHE A 98 -3.32 0.27 -2.87
CA PHE A 98 -2.54 1.28 -2.17
C PHE A 98 -3.08 2.70 -2.44
N GLU A 99 -3.38 3.02 -3.69
CA GLU A 99 -3.99 4.28 -4.11
C GLU A 99 -5.37 4.51 -3.48
N ALA A 100 -6.21 3.46 -3.41
CA ALA A 100 -7.53 3.58 -2.77
C ALA A 100 -7.42 4.01 -1.30
N VAL A 101 -6.51 3.39 -0.54
CA VAL A 101 -6.30 3.76 0.87
C VAL A 101 -5.72 5.17 1.01
N LEU A 102 -4.78 5.57 0.15
CA LEU A 102 -4.23 6.94 0.17
C LEU A 102 -5.30 8.01 -0.12
N ASN A 103 -6.30 7.69 -0.95
CA ASN A 103 -7.40 8.58 -1.29
C ASN A 103 -8.61 8.47 -0.33
N GLY A 104 -8.57 7.54 0.62
CA GLY A 104 -9.62 7.32 1.62
C GLY A 104 -10.90 6.68 1.06
N TRP A 105 -10.78 5.77 0.09
CA TRP A 105 -11.88 5.03 -0.54
C TRP A 105 -12.12 3.66 0.08
#